data_AF-A0A6B3GHP6-F1
#
_entry.id   AF-A0A6B3GHP6-F1
#
_cell.length_a   1.000
_cell.length_b   1.000
_cell.length_c   1.000
_cell.angle_alpha   90.00
_cell.angle_beta   90.00
_cell.angle_gamma   90.00
#
_symmetry.space_group_name_H-M   'P 1'
#
loop_
_entity.id
_entity.type
_entity.pdbx_description
1 polymer ?
#
loop_
_entity_poly.entity_id
_entity_poly.type
_entity_poly.pdbx_seq_one_letter_code
_entity_poly.pdbx_strand_id
1 'polypeptide(L)' 'LPGQGTVSNDEVVGRAIVVAWPVGRWATLPVPDTFDQPGLNAAAAMAPAALGVAGAVPLVLWRRRRLTARRTAG' A
#
# COMPACT_ATOMS: atom_id res chain seq x y z
N LEU A 1 -20.82 3.21 16.81
CA LEU A 1 -20.44 2.12 17.73
C LEU A 1 -19.58 2.74 18.82
N PRO A 2 -19.79 2.43 20.11
CA PRO A 2 -18.99 3.01 21.18
C PRO A 2 -17.60 2.39 21.13
N GLY A 3 -16.60 3.23 20.84
CA GLY A 3 -15.22 2.83 20.55
C GLY A 3 -14.69 3.75 19.45
N GLN A 4 -14.05 4.85 19.84
CA GLN A 4 -13.19 5.65 18.96
C GLN A 4 -12.37 4.70 18.05
N GLY A 5 -12.51 4.87 16.73
CA GLY A 5 -12.22 3.86 15.70
C GLY A 5 -10.75 3.48 15.50
N THR A 6 -10.24 3.60 14.27
CA THR A 6 -8.84 3.31 13.94
C THR A 6 -7.91 4.35 14.56
N VAL A 7 -6.82 3.90 15.19
CA VAL A 7 -5.76 4.80 15.69
C VAL A 7 -4.91 5.29 14.52
N SER A 8 -4.49 6.56 14.56
CA SER A 8 -3.57 7.10 13.53
C SER A 8 -2.20 6.46 13.64
N ASN A 9 -1.50 6.28 12.52
CA ASN A 9 -0.12 5.81 12.52
C ASN A 9 0.82 6.78 13.24
N ASP A 10 0.55 8.08 13.20
CA ASP A 10 1.37 9.09 13.89
C ASP A 10 1.26 9.02 15.41
N GLU A 11 0.21 8.37 15.90
CA GLU A 11 0.00 8.12 17.33
C GLU A 11 0.68 6.81 17.79
N VAL A 12 1.23 6.03 16.86
CA VAL A 12 1.97 4.80 17.16
C VAL A 12 3.41 5.14 17.54
N VAL A 13 3.76 4.93 18.81
CA VAL A 13 5.12 5.15 19.33
C VAL A 13 6.09 4.02 18.91
N GLY A 14 5.61 2.78 18.79
CA GLY A 14 6.43 1.63 18.39
C GLY A 14 5.80 0.27 18.67
N ARG A 15 6.52 -0.82 18.33
CA ARG A 15 6.11 -2.22 18.58
C ARG A 15 6.88 -2.80 19.77
N ALA A 16 6.19 -3.59 20.59
CA ALA A 16 6.84 -4.41 21.62
C ALA A 16 7.73 -5.50 20.99
N ILE A 17 8.96 -5.61 21.47
CA ILE A 17 9.94 -6.59 20.96
C ILE A 17 10.36 -7.63 21.99
N VAL A 18 10.17 -7.35 23.28
CA VAL A 18 10.60 -8.21 24.39
C VAL A 18 9.63 -8.06 25.55
N VAL A 19 9.33 -9.17 26.21
CA VAL A 19 8.78 -9.22 27.57
C VAL A 19 9.95 -9.30 28.53
N ALA A 20 10.23 -8.21 29.26
CA ALA A 20 11.39 -8.14 30.16
C ALA A 20 11.11 -8.71 31.56
N TRP A 21 9.84 -8.82 31.96
CA TRP A 21 9.41 -9.26 33.29
C TRP A 21 8.11 -10.06 33.22
N PRO A 22 7.87 -11.06 34.10
CA PRO A 22 8.76 -11.61 35.14
C PRO A 22 9.99 -12.34 34.59
N VAL A 23 11.07 -12.41 35.38
CA VAL A 23 12.35 -13.00 34.93
C VAL A 23 12.18 -14.44 34.43
N GLY A 24 11.32 -15.24 35.07
CA GLY A 24 10.97 -16.60 34.62
C GLY A 24 10.07 -16.67 33.38
N ARG A 25 9.69 -15.54 32.80
CA ARG A 25 8.82 -15.38 31.62
C ARG A 25 9.44 -14.43 30.58
N TRP A 26 10.74 -14.16 30.66
CA TRP A 26 11.40 -13.34 29.67
C TRP A 26 11.27 -14.00 28.28
N ALA A 27 10.89 -13.22 27.27
CA ALA A 27 10.67 -13.73 25.92
C ALA A 27 10.84 -12.62 24.88
N THR A 28 11.32 -12.99 23.70
CA THR A 28 11.30 -12.11 22.52
C THR A 28 9.96 -12.22 21.80
N LEU A 29 9.46 -11.12 21.25
CA LEU A 29 8.27 -11.07 20.40
C LEU A 29 8.71 -10.95 18.93
N PRO A 30 8.95 -12.08 18.23
CA PRO A 30 9.23 -12.04 16.80
C PRO A 30 7.99 -11.56 16.03
N VAL A 31 8.23 -10.90 14.90
CA VAL A 31 7.17 -10.62 13.94
C VAL A 31 6.81 -11.92 13.24
N PRO A 32 5.53 -12.33 13.21
CA PRO A 32 5.11 -13.49 12.43
C PRO A 32 5.29 -13.29 10.92
N ASP A 33 5.78 -14.31 10.22
CA ASP A 33 5.99 -14.31 8.75
C ASP A 33 4.70 -14.00 7.97
N THR A 34 3.52 -14.22 8.56
CA THR A 34 2.22 -13.86 7.98
C THR A 34 2.11 -12.37 7.63
N PHE A 35 2.82 -11.48 8.32
CA PHE A 35 2.81 -10.05 7.99
C PHE A 35 3.59 -9.72 6.72
N ASP A 36 4.51 -10.58 6.30
CA ASP A 36 5.26 -10.43 5.05
C ASP A 36 4.49 -10.97 3.83
N GLN A 37 3.22 -11.35 4.01
CA GLN A 37 2.42 -11.84 2.90
C GLN A 37 2.22 -10.75 1.83
N PRO A 38 2.40 -11.08 0.53
CA PRO A 38 2.28 -10.10 -0.55
C PRO A 38 0.97 -9.30 -0.51
N GLY A 39 -0.14 -9.91 -0.09
CA GLY A 39 -1.45 -9.25 -0.02
C GLY A 39 -1.59 -8.13 1.01
N LEU A 40 -0.70 -8.05 2.02
CA LEU A 40 -0.66 -6.96 3.00
C LEU A 40 0.32 -5.85 2.63
N ASN A 41 1.18 -6.09 1.64
CA ASN A 41 2.18 -5.11 1.24
C ASN A 41 1.51 -3.97 0.45
N ALA A 42 1.72 -2.73 0.91
CA ALA A 42 1.20 -1.53 0.25
C ALA A 42 1.61 -1.44 -1.23
N ALA A 43 2.81 -1.90 -1.58
CA ALA A 43 3.28 -1.96 -2.96
C ALA A 43 2.44 -2.93 -3.82
N ALA A 44 2.09 -4.10 -3.25
CA ALA A 44 1.24 -5.06 -3.93
C ALA A 44 -0.21 -4.58 -4.07
N ALA A 45 -0.71 -3.82 -3.08
CA ALA A 45 -2.04 -3.19 -3.17
C ALA A 45 -2.15 -2.22 -4.36
N MET A 46 -1.03 -1.60 -4.77
CA MET A 46 -0.98 -0.71 -5.93
C MET A 46 -0.80 -1.44 -7.27
N ALA A 47 -0.50 -2.73 -7.28
CA ALA A 47 -0.25 -3.47 -8.51
C ALA A 47 -1.42 -3.41 -9.51
N PRO A 48 -2.70 -3.59 -9.12
CA PRO A 48 -3.81 -3.51 -10.07
C PRO A 48 -3.94 -2.12 -10.72
N ALA A 49 -3.80 -1.06 -9.92
CA ALA A 49 -3.88 0.32 -10.40
C ALA A 49 -2.69 0.66 -11.31
N ALA A 50 -1.48 0.28 -10.91
CA ALA A 50 -0.26 0.51 -11.69
C ALA A 50 -0.32 -0.21 -13.05
N LEU A 51 -0.80 -1.46 -13.08
CA LEU A 51 -1.00 -2.22 -14.32
C LEU A 51 -2.04 -1.57 -15.23
N GLY A 52 -3.16 -1.11 -14.67
CA GLY A 52 -4.20 -0.39 -15.41
C GLY A 52 -3.67 0.90 -16.06
N VAL A 53 -2.90 1.70 -15.31
CA VAL A 53 -2.28 2.93 -15.82
C VAL A 53 -1.23 2.61 -16.89
N ALA A 54 -0.34 1.65 -16.64
CA ALA A 54 0.70 1.25 -17.60
C ALA A 54 0.09 0.77 -18.93
N GLY A 55 -1.01 0.02 -18.89
CA GLY A 55 -1.74 -0.41 -20.09
C GLY A 55 -2.50 0.72 -20.78
N ALA A 56 -3.11 1.64 -20.02
CA ALA A 56 -3.96 2.69 -20.57
C ALA A 56 -3.18 3.88 -21.15
N VAL A 57 -2.05 4.26 -20.56
CA VAL A 57 -1.29 5.45 -20.96
C VAL A 57 -0.92 5.45 -22.45
N PRO A 58 -0.35 4.37 -23.04
CA PRO A 58 -0.04 4.34 -24.47
C PRO A 58 -1.27 4.54 -25.37
N LEU A 59 -2.39 3.90 -25.03
CA LEU A 59 -3.64 4.00 -25.79
C LEU A 59 -4.25 5.40 -25.70
N VAL A 60 -4.24 6.00 -24.51
CA VAL A 60 -4.76 7.36 -24.29
C VAL A 60 -3.90 8.38 -25.05
N LEU A 61 -2.57 8.27 -25.00
CA LEU A 61 -1.67 9.14 -25.74
C LEU A 61 -1.84 9.00 -27.26
N TRP A 62 -2.02 7.79 -27.76
CA TRP A 62 -2.31 7.55 -29.18
C TRP A 62 -3.65 8.16 -29.61
N ARG A 63 -4.71 7.93 -28.83
CA ARG A 63 -6.03 8.52 -29.07
C ARG A 63 -5.97 10.04 -29.03
N ARG A 64 -5.25 10.62 -28.07
CA ARG A 64 -5.08 12.08 -27.95
C ARG A 64 -4.40 12.65 -29.20
N ARG A 65 -3.29 12.04 -29.65
CA ARG A 65 -2.57 12.47 -30.86
C ARG A 65 -3.47 12.45 -32.11
N ARG A 66 -4.28 11.41 -32.30
CA ARG A 66 -5.21 11.32 -33.44
C ARG A 66 -6.28 12.40 -33.47
N LEU A 67 -6.80 12.80 -32.31
CA LEU A 67 -7.83 13.84 -32.21
C LEU A 67 -7.27 15.25 -32.45
N THR A 68 -6.06 15.53 -31.98
CA THR A 68 -5.42 16.83 -32.18
C THR A 68 -4.98 17.03 -33.63
N ALA A 69 -4.48 15.99 -34.31
CA ALA A 69 -4.05 16.06 -35.70
C ALA A 69 -5.18 16.41 -36.68
N ARG A 70 -6.45 16.11 -36.34
CA ARG A 70 -7.62 16.45 -37.18
C ARG A 70 -8.05 17.92 -37.10
N ARG A 71 -7.54 18.70 -36.12
CA ARG A 71 -7.88 20.13 -35.98
C ARG A 71 -7.04 21.06 -36.85
N THR A 72 -5.95 20.57 -37.44
CA THR A 72 -5.02 21.38 -38.25
C THR A 72 -5.27 21.25 -39.77
N ALA A 73 -6.40 20.66 -40.17
CA ALA A 73 -6.76 20.42 -41.58
C ALA A 73 -8.06 21.13 -42.01
N GLY A 74 -8.42 22.23 -41.35
CA GLY A 74 -9.54 23.11 -41.72
C GLY A 74 -9.04 24.50 -42.07
#